data_AF-A0A7J6UD70-F1
#
_entry.id   AF-A0A7J6UD70-F1
#
_cell.length_a   1.000
_cell.length_b   1.000
_cell.length_c   1.000
_cell.angle_alpha   90.00
_cell.angle_beta   90.00
_cell.angle_gamma   90.00
#
_symmetry.space_group_name_H-M   'P 1'
#
loop_
_entity.id
_entity.type
_entity.pdbx_description
1 polymer ?
#
loop_
_entity_poly.entity_id
_entity_poly.type
_entity_poly.pdbx_seq_one_letter_code
_entity_poly.pdbx_strand_id
1 'polypeptide(L)'
;MPTGIRHVAAGRRTTEWRAPPGRQVTMAASNGSQVVIALSGGEIQLFELDADTNGHLSEVAKRDIGCEVAALTVQPLSSGRTRSQFMAVAGVDSSVRVLSLDSDRPLRQLAAQALRTTASSVCMLQFGQGTTATIYLAIGLEDGVLVRSVIDGVTGQLSDQRQRVLGPRRVTLCPLTVDGGRPAMVAMSSRPFLCFQANDYSGAGASGGQYQCVPLTFAAAEDEDAPGSSKI
;
A
#
# COMPACT_ATOMS: atom_id res chain seq x y z
N MET A 1 7.82 -16.91 -15.80
CA MET A 1 8.04 -15.72 -14.95
C MET A 1 7.58 -14.49 -15.71
N PRO A 2 7.01 -13.46 -15.06
CA PRO A 2 6.50 -12.27 -15.74
C PRO A 2 7.63 -11.47 -16.42
N THR A 3 7.48 -11.15 -17.71
CA THR A 3 8.54 -10.56 -18.54
C THR A 3 8.27 -9.13 -19.00
N GLY A 4 7.25 -8.45 -18.47
CA GLY A 4 6.91 -7.10 -18.93
C GLY A 4 5.54 -6.61 -18.47
N ILE A 5 5.10 -5.51 -19.07
CA ILE A 5 3.81 -4.86 -18.84
C ILE A 5 3.03 -4.90 -20.15
N ARG A 6 1.74 -5.26 -20.07
CA ARG A 6 0.80 -5.14 -21.18
C ARG A 6 -0.25 -4.10 -20.82
N HIS A 7 -0.29 -3.00 -21.56
CA HIS A 7 -1.29 -1.95 -21.41
C HIS A 7 -2.37 -2.13 -22.48
N VAL A 8 -3.63 -2.24 -22.04
CA VAL A 8 -4.80 -2.41 -22.91
C VAL A 8 -5.69 -1.16 -22.77
N ALA A 9 -5.59 -0.27 -23.74
CA ALA A 9 -6.35 0.97 -23.77
C ALA A 9 -7.76 0.78 -24.34
N ALA A 10 -8.60 1.82 -24.20
CA ALA A 10 -9.91 1.88 -24.84
C ALA A 10 -9.82 1.58 -26.34
N GLY A 11 -10.80 0.84 -26.86
CA GLY A 11 -10.79 0.33 -28.23
C GLY A 11 -9.87 -0.87 -28.47
N ARG A 12 -9.45 -1.58 -27.41
CA ARG A 12 -8.57 -2.78 -27.47
C ARG A 12 -7.18 -2.54 -28.05
N ARG A 13 -6.74 -1.28 -28.10
CA ARG A 13 -5.36 -0.95 -28.50
C ARG A 13 -4.43 -1.44 -27.41
N THR A 14 -3.44 -2.22 -27.80
CA THR A 14 -2.53 -2.86 -26.85
C THR A 14 -1.11 -2.38 -27.10
N THR A 15 -0.41 -1.99 -26.04
CA THR A 15 1.04 -1.74 -26.06
C THR A 15 1.72 -2.67 -25.06
N GLU A 16 2.92 -3.13 -25.39
CA GLU A 16 3.72 -3.98 -24.52
C GLU A 16 5.05 -3.31 -24.23
N TRP A 17 5.41 -3.27 -22.95
CA TRP A 17 6.77 -3.02 -22.50
C TRP A 17 7.39 -4.36 -22.10
N ARG A 18 8.63 -4.61 -22.51
CA ARG A 18 9.35 -5.86 -22.21
C ARG A 18 10.54 -5.56 -21.32
N ALA A 19 10.72 -6.40 -20.29
CA ALA A 19 11.89 -6.32 -19.44
C ALA A 19 13.17 -6.52 -20.27
N PRO A 20 14.28 -5.84 -19.92
CA PRO A 20 15.57 -6.06 -20.55
C PRO A 20 15.98 -7.55 -20.51
N PRO A 21 16.75 -8.04 -21.48
CA PRO A 21 17.22 -9.44 -21.51
C PRO A 21 17.86 -9.85 -20.18
N GLY A 22 17.48 -11.02 -19.67
CA GLY A 22 17.99 -11.56 -18.40
C GLY A 22 17.39 -10.93 -17.13
N ARG A 23 16.47 -9.96 -17.25
CA ARG A 23 15.74 -9.37 -16.11
C ARG A 23 14.29 -9.85 -16.11
N GLN A 24 13.69 -9.94 -14.93
CA GLN A 24 12.30 -10.37 -14.75
C GLN A 24 11.57 -9.38 -13.84
N VAL A 25 10.27 -9.20 -14.06
CA VAL A 25 9.44 -8.40 -13.14
C VAL A 25 9.16 -9.23 -11.90
N THR A 26 9.63 -8.75 -10.75
CA THR A 26 9.50 -9.43 -9.44
C THR A 26 8.35 -8.87 -8.62
N MET A 27 8.08 -7.57 -8.72
CA MET A 27 6.97 -6.89 -8.05
C MET A 27 6.38 -5.80 -8.95
N ALA A 28 5.12 -5.47 -8.71
CA ALA A 28 4.46 -4.34 -9.34
C ALA A 28 3.45 -3.70 -8.38
N ALA A 29 3.28 -2.39 -8.48
CA ALA A 29 2.24 -1.62 -7.81
C ALA A 29 1.73 -0.55 -8.77
N SER A 30 0.44 -0.20 -8.67
CA SER A 30 -0.15 0.85 -9.51
C SER A 30 -1.19 1.64 -8.75
N ASN A 31 -1.46 2.85 -9.25
CA ASN A 31 -2.62 3.66 -8.88
C ASN A 31 -3.35 4.09 -10.17
N GLY A 32 -4.20 5.12 -10.08
CA GLY A 32 -5.01 5.58 -11.22
C GLY A 32 -4.22 6.13 -12.42
N SER A 33 -2.96 6.51 -12.25
CA SER A 33 -2.15 7.13 -13.33
C SER A 33 -0.69 6.68 -13.38
N GLN A 34 -0.22 5.92 -12.41
CA GLN A 34 1.18 5.53 -12.27
C GLN A 34 1.31 4.03 -12.05
N VAL A 35 2.33 3.44 -12.66
CA VAL A 35 2.70 2.04 -12.47
C VAL A 35 4.17 2.01 -12.09
N VAL A 36 4.49 1.30 -11.01
CA VAL A 36 5.86 1.05 -10.59
C VAL A 36 6.11 -0.44 -10.63
N ILE A 37 7.22 -0.86 -11.21
CA ILE A 37 7.67 -2.24 -11.21
C ILE A 37 9.04 -2.36 -10.55
N ALA A 38 9.31 -3.54 -9.99
CA ALA A 38 10.64 -3.97 -9.61
C ALA A 38 11.10 -5.07 -10.56
N LEU A 39 12.37 -4.99 -10.96
CA LEU A 39 13.06 -6.04 -11.67
C LEU A 39 13.96 -6.83 -10.72
N SER A 40 14.15 -8.11 -11.03
CA SER A 40 15.17 -8.97 -10.41
C SER A 40 16.51 -8.24 -10.40
N GLY A 41 17.18 -8.14 -9.25
CA GLY A 41 18.40 -7.37 -9.06
C GLY A 41 18.18 -5.93 -8.58
N GLY A 42 16.98 -5.59 -8.10
CA GLY A 42 16.75 -4.36 -7.35
C GLY A 42 16.53 -3.08 -8.16
N GLU A 43 16.32 -3.17 -9.48
CA GLU A 43 15.97 -1.97 -10.27
C GLU A 43 14.47 -1.70 -10.18
N ILE A 44 14.09 -0.49 -9.78
CA ILE A 44 12.72 0.03 -9.83
C ILE A 44 12.55 0.85 -11.11
N GLN A 45 11.40 0.71 -11.78
CA GLN A 45 11.02 1.55 -12.91
C GLN A 45 9.62 2.14 -12.70
N LEU A 46 9.50 3.44 -12.94
CA LEU A 46 8.26 4.22 -12.87
C LEU A 46 7.75 4.46 -14.29
N PHE A 47 6.47 4.15 -14.49
CA PHE A 47 5.70 4.44 -15.69
C PHE A 47 4.52 5.32 -15.34
N GLU A 48 4.13 6.19 -16.27
CA GLU A 48 2.97 7.04 -16.10
C GLU A 48 2.06 7.03 -17.32
N LEU A 49 0.77 7.16 -17.06
CA LEU A 49 -0.23 7.39 -18.09
C LEU A 49 -0.21 8.87 -18.45
N ASP A 50 0.08 9.15 -19.70
CA ASP A 50 -0.02 10.49 -20.25
C ASP A 50 -1.49 10.84 -20.49
N ALA A 51 -1.95 11.84 -19.75
CA ALA A 51 -3.32 12.36 -19.83
C ALA A 51 -3.61 13.04 -21.18
N ASP A 52 -2.59 13.60 -21.83
CA ASP A 52 -2.72 14.36 -23.07
C ASP A 52 -2.68 13.45 -24.31
N THR A 53 -2.00 12.31 -24.24
CA THR A 53 -1.86 11.36 -25.36
C THR A 53 -2.76 10.13 -25.25
N ASN A 54 -4.03 10.34 -24.87
CA ASN A 54 -5.07 9.30 -24.88
C ASN A 54 -4.70 8.08 -24.00
N GLY A 55 -4.01 8.34 -22.87
CA GLY A 55 -3.60 7.34 -21.90
C GLY A 55 -2.39 6.52 -22.29
N HIS A 56 -1.44 7.05 -23.07
CA HIS A 56 -0.22 6.30 -23.39
C HIS A 56 0.62 6.05 -22.12
N LEU A 57 1.03 4.80 -21.90
CA LEU A 57 1.90 4.43 -20.76
C LEU A 57 3.37 4.57 -21.18
N SER A 58 4.09 5.51 -20.57
CA SER A 58 5.50 5.80 -20.87
C SER A 58 6.40 5.57 -19.66
N GLU A 59 7.66 5.18 -19.91
CA GLU A 59 8.68 5.08 -18.85
C GLU A 59 9.16 6.50 -18.48
N VAL A 60 9.12 6.82 -17.19
CA VAL A 60 9.47 8.15 -16.66
C VAL A 60 10.84 8.15 -15.99
N ALA A 61 11.13 7.13 -15.17
CA ALA A 61 12.36 7.07 -14.42
C ALA A 61 12.69 5.64 -13.99
N LYS A 62 13.97 5.39 -13.71
CA LYS A 62 14.45 4.14 -13.12
C LYS A 62 15.47 4.40 -12.03
N ARG A 63 15.54 3.49 -11.05
CA ARG A 63 16.47 3.59 -9.92
C ARG A 63 16.84 2.22 -9.38
N ASP A 64 18.13 1.98 -9.20
CA ASP A 64 18.62 0.84 -8.43
C ASP A 64 18.49 1.11 -6.92
N ILE A 65 17.90 0.17 -6.18
CA ILE A 65 17.78 0.23 -4.72
C ILE A 65 18.89 -0.54 -3.99
N GLY A 66 19.80 -1.20 -4.70
CA GLY A 66 20.98 -1.88 -4.14
C GLY A 66 20.70 -3.21 -3.45
N CYS A 67 19.46 -3.72 -3.51
CA CYS A 67 19.08 -5.04 -3.02
C CYS A 67 17.82 -5.54 -3.72
N GLU A 68 17.50 -6.84 -3.60
CA GLU A 68 16.23 -7.36 -4.11
C GLU A 68 15.03 -6.72 -3.39
N VAL A 69 13.96 -6.46 -4.15
CA VAL A 69 12.72 -5.89 -3.63
C VAL A 69 11.89 -6.98 -2.99
N ALA A 70 11.56 -6.81 -1.72
CA ALA A 70 10.70 -7.71 -0.96
C ALA A 70 9.21 -7.29 -0.99
N ALA A 71 8.93 -5.99 -1.05
CA ALA A 71 7.57 -5.47 -1.16
C ALA A 71 7.54 -4.07 -1.79
N LEU A 72 6.44 -3.73 -2.46
CA LEU A 72 6.30 -2.48 -3.23
C LEU A 72 4.88 -1.92 -3.10
N THR A 73 4.74 -0.61 -2.93
CA THR A 73 3.44 0.10 -2.96
C THR A 73 3.60 1.48 -3.55
N VAL A 74 2.53 1.96 -4.19
CA VAL A 74 2.40 3.34 -4.70
C VAL A 74 1.27 4.01 -3.92
N GLN A 75 1.42 5.30 -3.62
CA GLN A 75 0.39 6.09 -2.95
C GLN A 75 -0.90 6.12 -3.81
N PRO A 76 -2.09 5.97 -3.21
CA PRO A 76 -3.36 6.15 -3.91
C PRO A 76 -3.49 7.56 -4.52
N LEU A 77 -4.04 7.63 -5.73
CA LEU A 77 -4.26 8.91 -6.41
C LEU A 77 -5.39 9.69 -5.75
N SER A 78 -5.10 10.92 -5.31
CA SER A 78 -6.08 11.82 -4.68
C SER A 78 -6.99 12.46 -5.74
N SER A 79 -8.24 12.73 -5.36
CA SER A 79 -9.18 13.42 -6.25
C SER A 79 -8.64 14.78 -6.68
N GLY A 80 -8.74 15.08 -7.98
CA GLY A 80 -8.24 16.34 -8.54
C GLY A 80 -6.72 16.38 -8.76
N ARG A 81 -5.98 15.31 -8.42
CA ARG A 81 -4.57 15.15 -8.79
C ARG A 81 -4.43 14.21 -9.98
N THR A 82 -3.45 14.49 -10.83
CA THR A 82 -3.03 13.63 -11.94
C THR A 82 -1.91 12.68 -11.53
N ARG A 83 -1.27 12.94 -10.39
CA ARG A 83 -0.10 12.20 -9.90
C ARG A 83 -0.09 12.10 -8.37
N SER A 84 0.39 10.98 -7.85
CA SER A 84 0.72 10.80 -6.44
C SER A 84 2.18 11.17 -6.16
N GLN A 85 2.50 11.54 -4.92
CA GLN A 85 3.81 12.10 -4.58
C GLN A 85 4.80 11.05 -4.09
N PHE A 86 4.31 9.92 -3.58
CA PHE A 86 5.15 8.95 -2.87
C PHE A 86 4.93 7.53 -3.35
N MET A 87 6.01 6.75 -3.28
CA MET A 87 5.99 5.29 -3.27
C MET A 87 6.85 4.78 -2.11
N ALA A 88 6.62 3.53 -1.72
CA ALA A 88 7.48 2.86 -0.76
C ALA A 88 7.94 1.52 -1.31
N VAL A 89 9.21 1.22 -1.04
CA VAL A 89 9.87 0.00 -1.44
C VAL A 89 10.56 -0.60 -0.22
N ALA A 90 10.31 -1.87 0.04
CA ALA A 90 11.01 -2.62 1.07
C ALA A 90 12.00 -3.59 0.42
N GLY A 91 13.21 -3.65 0.96
CA GLY A 91 14.28 -4.51 0.49
C GLY A 91 14.42 -5.78 1.32
N VAL A 92 15.06 -6.80 0.74
CA VAL A 92 15.50 -8.00 1.50
C VAL A 92 16.52 -7.68 2.58
N ASP A 93 17.15 -6.51 2.52
CA ASP A 93 18.05 -5.93 3.53
C ASP A 93 17.34 -5.49 4.83
N SER A 94 16.05 -5.83 5.00
CA SER A 94 15.22 -5.42 6.13
C SER A 94 15.15 -3.89 6.28
N SER A 95 15.08 -3.17 5.17
CA SER A 95 14.78 -1.73 5.16
C SER A 95 13.50 -1.43 4.37
N VAL A 96 12.83 -0.33 4.72
CA VAL A 96 11.80 0.30 3.88
C VAL A 96 12.21 1.73 3.56
N ARG A 97 11.96 2.16 2.33
CA ARG A 97 12.38 3.46 1.82
C ARG A 97 11.20 4.14 1.14
N VAL A 98 11.01 5.42 1.44
CA VAL A 98 10.03 6.27 0.75
C VAL A 98 10.76 7.01 -0.36
N LEU A 99 10.25 6.90 -1.58
CA LEU A 99 10.78 7.60 -2.74
C LEU A 99 9.75 8.64 -3.23
N SER A 100 10.24 9.80 -3.66
CA SER A 100 9.44 10.81 -4.35
C SER A 100 9.03 10.30 -5.72
N LEU A 101 7.82 10.63 -6.13
CA LEU A 101 7.30 10.50 -7.49
C LEU A 101 7.13 11.86 -8.16
N ASP A 102 7.61 12.95 -7.56
CA ASP A 102 7.51 14.29 -8.15
C ASP A 102 8.30 14.38 -9.45
N SER A 103 7.85 15.24 -10.37
CA SER A 103 8.43 15.37 -11.71
C SER A 103 9.84 15.97 -11.74
N ASP A 104 10.20 16.81 -10.76
CA ASP A 104 11.53 17.43 -10.70
C ASP A 104 12.63 16.37 -10.43
N ARG A 105 12.38 15.44 -9.50
CA ARG A 105 13.34 14.41 -9.10
C ARG A 105 12.64 13.08 -8.78
N PRO A 106 12.11 12.40 -9.81
CA PRO A 106 11.41 11.14 -9.62
C PRO A 106 12.35 10.08 -9.04
N LEU A 107 11.79 9.20 -8.21
CA LEU A 107 12.47 8.14 -7.49
C LEU A 107 13.57 8.62 -6.53
N ARG A 108 13.64 9.91 -6.17
CA ARG A 108 14.56 10.37 -5.12
C ARG A 108 14.16 9.78 -3.78
N GLN A 109 15.08 9.08 -3.11
CA GLN A 109 14.87 8.62 -1.74
C GLN A 109 14.71 9.80 -0.79
N LEU A 110 13.59 9.82 -0.08
CA LEU A 110 13.23 10.85 0.90
C LEU A 110 13.52 10.38 2.32
N ALA A 111 13.12 9.15 2.63
CA ALA A 111 13.27 8.56 3.96
C ALA A 111 13.65 7.08 3.85
N ALA A 112 14.26 6.56 4.91
CA ALA A 112 14.52 5.15 5.10
C ALA A 112 14.29 4.77 6.56
N GLN A 113 13.79 3.57 6.80
CA GLN A 113 13.56 3.02 8.13
C GLN A 113 14.06 1.58 8.16
N ALA A 114 14.89 1.26 9.15
CA ALA A 114 15.29 -0.11 9.43
C ALA A 114 14.11 -0.90 10.01
N LEU A 115 13.97 -2.13 9.57
CA LEU A 115 12.99 -3.10 10.04
C LEU A 115 13.72 -4.21 10.81
N ARG A 116 12.99 -4.91 11.67
CA ARG A 116 13.60 -6.01 12.44
C ARG A 116 13.73 -7.32 11.63
N THR A 117 12.86 -7.50 10.64
CA THR A 117 12.87 -8.60 9.68
C THR A 117 12.47 -8.03 8.33
N THR A 118 12.66 -8.80 7.27
CA THR A 118 12.18 -8.47 5.93
C THR A 118 10.67 -8.19 5.95
N ALA A 119 10.23 -7.21 5.16
CA ALA A 119 8.82 -6.93 4.95
C ALA A 119 8.21 -7.98 4.02
N SER A 120 7.09 -8.57 4.43
CA SER A 120 6.28 -9.45 3.59
C SER A 120 5.26 -8.69 2.74
N SER A 121 4.89 -7.46 3.14
CA SER A 121 4.05 -6.56 2.34
C SER A 121 4.16 -5.11 2.81
N VAL A 122 3.83 -4.16 1.93
CA VAL A 122 3.73 -2.73 2.26
C VAL A 122 2.46 -2.15 1.65
N CYS A 123 1.86 -1.17 2.31
CA CYS A 123 0.65 -0.50 1.83
C CYS A 123 0.65 0.97 2.29
N MET A 124 0.27 1.88 1.39
CA MET A 124 -0.01 3.26 1.75
C MET A 124 -1.52 3.49 1.86
N LEU A 125 -1.93 4.08 2.98
CA LEU A 125 -3.29 4.56 3.20
C LEU A 125 -3.27 6.06 3.31
N GLN A 126 -4.12 6.72 2.55
CA GLN A 126 -4.32 8.16 2.67
C GLN A 126 -5.71 8.42 3.18
N PHE A 127 -5.81 9.26 4.21
CA PHE A 127 -7.07 9.77 4.71
C PHE A 127 -7.13 11.28 4.56
N GLY A 128 -8.31 11.80 4.22
CA GLY A 128 -8.46 13.21 3.86
C GLY A 128 -7.95 13.53 2.45
N GLN A 129 -7.96 14.82 2.11
CA GLN A 129 -7.62 15.32 0.78
C GLN A 129 -6.76 16.59 0.89
N GLY A 130 -5.98 16.89 -0.14
CA GLY A 130 -5.18 18.11 -0.19
C GLY A 130 -4.13 18.20 0.91
N THR A 131 -3.96 19.38 1.50
CA THR A 131 -2.93 19.67 2.52
C THR A 131 -3.26 19.09 3.90
N THR A 132 -4.50 18.67 4.14
CA THR A 132 -4.93 18.05 5.39
C THR A 132 -4.88 16.51 5.33
N ALA A 133 -4.43 15.96 4.20
CA ALA A 133 -4.33 14.52 4.04
C ALA A 133 -3.26 13.93 4.97
N THR A 134 -3.64 12.90 5.72
CA THR A 134 -2.69 12.09 6.51
C THR A 134 -2.38 10.82 5.74
N ILE A 135 -1.10 10.57 5.50
CA ILE A 135 -0.63 9.38 4.78
C ILE A 135 0.03 8.44 5.79
N TYR A 136 -0.45 7.21 5.86
CA TYR A 136 0.13 6.15 6.65
C TYR A 136 0.86 5.16 5.74
N LEU A 137 2.08 4.81 6.13
CA LEU A 137 2.82 3.67 5.60
C LEU A 137 2.66 2.49 6.55
N ALA A 138 1.93 1.47 6.11
CA ALA A 138 1.82 0.19 6.80
C ALA A 138 2.80 -0.82 6.20
N ILE A 139 3.51 -1.54 7.06
CA ILE A 139 4.54 -2.52 6.70
C ILE A 139 4.22 -3.81 7.46
N GLY A 140 3.88 -4.85 6.71
CA GLY A 140 3.74 -6.19 7.23
C GLY A 140 5.08 -6.91 7.24
N LEU A 141 5.45 -7.53 8.36
CA LEU A 141 6.70 -8.25 8.53
C LEU A 141 6.50 -9.77 8.48
N GLU A 142 7.56 -10.50 8.10
CA GLU A 142 7.59 -11.96 8.00
C GLU A 142 7.22 -12.70 9.29
N ASP A 143 7.48 -12.08 10.43
CA ASP A 143 7.26 -12.65 11.76
C ASP A 143 5.96 -12.14 12.42
N GLY A 144 5.04 -11.58 11.63
CA GLY A 144 3.67 -11.35 12.04
C GLY A 144 3.39 -10.05 12.78
N VAL A 145 4.32 -9.09 12.71
CA VAL A 145 4.06 -7.72 13.16
C VAL A 145 3.71 -6.79 12.01
N LEU A 146 2.76 -5.91 12.32
CA LEU A 146 2.46 -4.71 11.58
C LEU A 146 3.24 -3.54 12.16
N VAL A 147 4.06 -2.89 11.34
CA VAL A 147 4.65 -1.58 11.62
C VAL A 147 3.86 -0.52 10.87
N ARG A 148 3.61 0.63 11.50
CA ARG A 148 2.90 1.75 10.88
C ARG A 148 3.64 3.05 11.20
N SER A 149 3.92 3.84 10.18
CA SER A 149 4.51 5.18 10.30
C SER A 149 3.64 6.20 9.55
N VAL A 150 3.70 7.47 9.95
CA VAL A 150 3.08 8.59 9.22
C VAL A 150 4.10 9.14 8.24
N ILE A 151 3.68 9.37 6.99
CA ILE A 151 4.47 10.08 5.99
C ILE A 151 4.05 11.56 6.02
N ASP A 152 5.03 12.44 6.23
CA ASP A 152 4.82 13.88 6.08
C ASP A 152 4.50 14.23 4.62
N GLY A 153 3.36 14.88 4.39
CA GLY A 153 2.81 15.11 3.05
C GLY A 153 3.64 16.05 2.15
N VAL A 154 4.63 16.74 2.71
CA VAL A 154 5.51 17.69 2.00
C VAL A 154 6.91 17.12 1.82
N THR A 155 7.51 16.63 2.90
CA THR A 155 8.92 16.19 2.93
C THR A 155 9.10 14.71 2.63
N GLY A 156 8.04 13.90 2.79
CA GLY A 156 8.09 12.44 2.70
C GLY A 156 8.84 11.77 3.87
N GLN A 157 9.17 12.51 4.93
CA GLN A 157 9.79 11.94 6.13
C GLN A 157 8.82 11.06 6.91
N LEU A 158 9.36 10.07 7.62
CA LEU A 158 8.60 9.13 8.44
C LEU A 158 8.58 9.58 9.91
N SER A 159 7.40 9.51 10.55
CA SER A 159 7.21 9.82 11.97
C SER A 159 6.15 8.89 12.62
N ASP A 160 5.90 9.04 13.93
CA ASP A 160 4.89 8.27 14.70
C ASP A 160 4.89 6.76 14.40
N GLN A 161 6.09 6.16 14.45
CA GLN A 161 6.27 4.73 14.25
C GLN A 161 5.61 3.96 15.39
N ARG A 162 4.68 3.07 15.04
CA ARG A 162 4.00 2.15 15.97
C ARG A 162 4.11 0.72 15.47
N GLN A 163 4.09 -0.22 16.39
CA GLN A 163 4.15 -1.65 16.07
C GLN A 163 3.05 -2.41 16.79
N ARG A 164 2.55 -3.46 16.15
CA ARG A 164 1.57 -4.38 16.73
C ARG A 164 1.79 -5.80 16.22
N VAL A 165 1.85 -6.77 17.15
CA VAL A 165 1.81 -8.19 16.81
C VAL A 165 0.39 -8.58 16.42
N LEU A 166 0.22 -9.10 15.20
CA LEU A 166 -1.07 -9.58 14.69
C LEU A 166 -1.22 -11.11 14.84
N GLY A 167 -0.11 -11.83 14.88
CA GLY A 167 -0.09 -13.29 15.03
C GLY A 167 1.29 -13.87 14.69
N PRO A 168 1.44 -15.20 14.68
CA PRO A 168 2.70 -15.88 14.40
C PRO A 168 3.01 -16.06 12.90
N ARG A 169 2.14 -15.61 11.99
CA ARG A 169 2.33 -15.73 10.53
C ARG A 169 2.67 -14.37 9.94
N ARG A 170 3.45 -14.33 8.85
CA ARG A 170 3.75 -13.10 8.09
C ARG A 170 2.51 -12.25 7.85
N VAL A 171 2.68 -10.93 7.83
CA VAL A 171 1.56 -10.00 7.60
C VAL A 171 1.44 -9.68 6.11
N THR A 172 0.27 -9.95 5.53
CA THR A 172 -0.11 -9.48 4.19
C THR A 172 -1.09 -8.32 4.31
N LEU A 173 -0.85 -7.24 3.58
CA LEU A 173 -1.67 -6.04 3.58
C LEU A 173 -2.47 -5.92 2.28
N CYS A 174 -3.77 -5.70 2.40
CA CYS A 174 -4.66 -5.51 1.27
C CYS A 174 -5.44 -4.19 1.46
N PRO A 175 -5.20 -3.15 0.64
CA PRO A 175 -6.01 -1.94 0.68
C PRO A 175 -7.41 -2.22 0.16
N LEU A 176 -8.41 -1.55 0.75
CA LEU A 176 -9.80 -1.63 0.33
C LEU A 176 -10.54 -0.35 0.65
N THR A 177 -11.79 -0.25 0.19
CA THR A 177 -12.72 0.81 0.58
C THR A 177 -13.85 0.22 1.39
N VAL A 178 -14.24 0.91 2.47
CA VAL A 178 -15.44 0.61 3.27
C VAL A 178 -16.54 1.61 2.96
N ASP A 179 -17.71 1.41 3.57
CA ASP A 179 -18.92 2.22 3.38
C ASP A 179 -18.63 3.73 3.34
N GLY A 180 -19.21 4.39 2.34
CA GLY A 180 -18.97 5.81 2.05
C GLY A 180 -17.68 6.08 1.29
N GLY A 181 -17.05 5.06 0.68
CA GLY A 181 -15.81 5.21 -0.10
C GLY A 181 -14.58 5.50 0.77
N ARG A 182 -14.65 5.21 2.07
CA ARG A 182 -13.57 5.51 3.01
C ARG A 182 -12.42 4.52 2.82
N PRO A 183 -11.17 4.98 2.71
CA PRO A 183 -10.01 4.10 2.63
C PRO A 183 -9.87 3.23 3.90
N ALA A 184 -9.51 1.98 3.72
CA ALA A 184 -9.19 1.04 4.78
C ALA A 184 -8.18 0.00 4.26
N MET A 185 -7.76 -0.88 5.15
CA MET A 185 -6.86 -1.98 4.82
C MET A 185 -7.19 -3.19 5.67
N VAL A 186 -7.16 -4.37 5.07
CA VAL A 186 -7.14 -5.61 5.82
C VAL A 186 -5.69 -6.06 5.97
N ALA A 187 -5.27 -6.25 7.22
CA ALA A 187 -4.01 -6.86 7.57
C ALA A 187 -4.26 -8.32 7.96
N MET A 188 -3.70 -9.24 7.18
CA MET A 188 -3.86 -10.68 7.39
C MET A 188 -2.60 -11.27 8.01
N SER A 189 -2.76 -11.95 9.15
CA SER A 189 -1.76 -12.87 9.73
C SER A 189 -2.46 -14.21 10.00
N SER A 190 -2.39 -14.75 11.22
CA SER A 190 -3.21 -15.89 11.66
C SER A 190 -4.69 -15.54 11.77
N ARG A 191 -5.01 -14.26 11.97
CA ARG A 191 -6.36 -13.73 11.95
C ARG A 191 -6.37 -12.45 11.10
N PRO A 192 -7.49 -12.14 10.43
CA PRO A 192 -7.64 -10.88 9.72
C PRO A 192 -7.93 -9.74 10.69
N PHE A 193 -7.34 -8.58 10.42
CA PHE A 193 -7.58 -7.33 11.12
C PHE A 193 -8.02 -6.27 10.12
N LEU A 194 -9.02 -5.48 10.45
CA LEU A 194 -9.42 -4.32 9.68
C LEU A 194 -8.74 -3.09 10.28
N CYS A 195 -7.96 -2.38 9.47
CA CYS A 195 -7.37 -1.11 9.83
C CYS A 195 -8.01 0.04 9.04
N PHE A 196 -8.43 1.10 9.74
CA PHE A 196 -9.19 2.21 9.18
C PHE A 196 -9.00 3.46 10.05
N GLN A 197 -9.40 4.63 9.55
CA GLN A 197 -9.52 5.83 10.38
C GLN A 197 -10.91 5.87 11.00
N ALA A 198 -10.98 5.70 12.31
CA ALA A 198 -12.21 5.96 13.05
C ALA A 198 -12.39 7.47 13.11
N ASN A 199 -13.43 7.97 12.44
CA ASN A 199 -13.99 9.27 12.77
C ASN A 199 -15.08 9.00 13.81
N ASP A 200 -15.09 9.81 14.86
CA ASP A 200 -16.05 9.67 15.94
C ASP A 200 -17.47 9.53 15.39
N TYR A 201 -18.16 8.45 15.79
CA TYR A 201 -19.62 8.38 15.65
C TYR A 201 -20.32 9.50 16.46
N SER A 202 -19.60 10.30 17.25
CA SER A 202 -20.11 11.53 17.86
C SER A 202 -19.96 12.70 16.90
N GLY A 203 -21.09 13.26 16.48
CA GLY A 203 -21.11 14.50 15.69
C GLY A 203 -20.27 15.62 16.30
N ALA A 204 -19.84 16.52 15.41
CA ALA A 204 -19.06 17.75 15.62
C ALA A 204 -17.53 17.63 15.44
N GLY A 205 -17.07 18.12 14.27
CA GLY A 205 -15.97 19.08 14.19
C GLY A 205 -14.54 18.69 14.57
N ALA A 206 -14.26 17.47 15.04
CA ALA A 206 -12.90 17.05 15.38
C ALA A 206 -12.09 16.70 14.12
N SER A 207 -11.20 17.61 13.72
CA SER A 207 -10.17 17.36 12.72
C SER A 207 -9.09 16.42 13.29
N GLY A 208 -9.28 15.12 13.11
CA GLY A 208 -8.23 14.14 13.42
C GLY A 208 -8.77 12.76 13.81
N GLY A 209 -9.35 12.04 12.85
CA GLY A 209 -9.79 10.67 13.11
C GLY A 209 -8.63 9.77 13.56
N GLN A 210 -8.88 8.94 14.55
CA GLN A 210 -7.86 8.05 15.11
C GLN A 210 -7.74 6.80 14.24
N TYR A 211 -6.52 6.48 13.81
CA TYR A 211 -6.26 5.20 13.16
C TYR A 211 -6.52 4.05 14.14
N GLN A 212 -7.38 3.14 13.74
CA GLN A 212 -7.66 1.91 14.45
C GLN A 212 -7.23 0.72 13.60
N CYS A 213 -6.85 -0.36 14.27
CA CYS A 213 -6.79 -1.66 13.66
C CYS A 213 -7.42 -2.66 14.61
N VAL A 214 -8.43 -3.41 14.18
CA VAL A 214 -9.23 -4.26 15.05
C VAL A 214 -9.36 -5.65 14.44
N PRO A 215 -9.37 -6.73 15.25
CA PRO A 215 -9.63 -8.06 14.72
C PRO A 215 -10.98 -8.09 14.00
N LEU A 216 -11.06 -8.72 12.84
CA LEU A 216 -12.32 -9.10 12.22
C LEU A 216 -12.80 -10.38 12.92
N THR A 217 -13.40 -10.24 14.11
CA THR A 217 -14.02 -11.38 14.80
C THR A 217 -15.38 -11.69 14.19
N PHE A 218 -15.62 -12.97 13.92
CA PHE A 218 -16.96 -13.52 13.97
C PHE A 218 -17.21 -13.90 15.42
N ALA A 219 -18.25 -13.36 16.06
CA ALA A 219 -18.84 -14.09 17.16
C ALA A 219 -19.44 -15.35 16.54
N ALA A 220 -19.05 -16.54 17.01
CA ALA A 220 -19.88 -17.71 16.73
C ALA A 220 -21.24 -17.38 17.33
N ALA A 221 -22.31 -17.54 16.55
CA ALA A 221 -23.64 -17.59 17.16
C ALA A 221 -23.57 -18.74 18.17
N GLU A 222 -23.70 -18.41 19.45
CA GLU A 222 -24.04 -19.43 20.43
C GLU A 222 -25.39 -19.98 19.96
N ASP A 223 -25.42 -21.25 19.56
CA ASP A 223 -26.68 -21.97 19.42
C ASP A 223 -27.34 -21.85 20.79
N GLU A 224 -28.36 -20.99 20.91
CA GLU A 224 -29.28 -21.03 22.03
C GLU A 224 -29.85 -22.45 22.04
N ASP A 225 -29.35 -23.26 22.98
CA ASP A 225 -29.96 -24.52 23.38
C ASP A 225 -31.46 -24.26 23.55
N ALA A 226 -32.24 -24.73 22.58
CA ALA A 226 -33.68 -24.75 22.65
C ALA A 226 -34.07 -25.49 23.95
N PRO A 227 -34.87 -24.90 24.86
CA PRO A 227 -35.31 -25.63 26.04
C PRO A 227 -36.14 -26.82 25.57
N GLY A 228 -35.61 -28.00 25.85
CA GLY A 228 -36.21 -29.28 25.53
C GLY A 228 -37.64 -29.38 26.06
N SER A 229 -38.54 -29.71 25.13
CA SER A 229 -39.68 -30.62 25.28
C SER A 229 -40.30 -30.73 26.68
N SER A 230 -41.51 -30.18 26.79
CA SER A 230 -42.57 -30.61 27.68
C SER A 230 -42.70 -32.15 27.70
N LYS A 231 -42.67 -32.75 28.90
CA LYS A 231 -43.32 -34.03 29.20
C LYS A 231 -43.82 -34.05 30.66
N ILE A 232 -45.16 -34.04 30.74
CA ILE A 232 -46.08 -34.63 31.73
C ILE A 232 -45.97 -34.11 33.17
#